data_AF-A0A6N6RX74-F1
#
_entry.id   AF-A0A6N6RX74-F1
#
_cell.length_a   1.000
_cell.length_b   1.000
_cell.length_c   1.000
_cell.angle_alpha   90.00
_cell.angle_beta   90.00
_cell.angle_gamma   90.00
#
_symmetry.space_group_name_H-M   'P 1'
#
loop_
_entity.id
_entity.type
_entity.pdbx_description
1 polymer ?
#
loop_
_entity_poly.entity_id
_entity_poly.type
_entity_poly.pdbx_seq_one_letter_code
_entity_poly.pdbx_strand_id
1 'polypeptide(L)' 'MKFEDTFIARSTDSFIDVIDSFAFDLNNKNIHCSFYMIENEYWFLKLIRKAFERGINKITFTNGIKYTVEDCL' A
#
# COMPACT_ATOMS: atom_id res chain seq x y z
N MET A 1 2.45 -9.23 -21.24
CA MET A 1 2.88 -8.72 -19.93
C MET A 1 1.81 -7.73 -19.49
N LYS A 2 0.93 -8.10 -18.55
CA LYS A 2 -0.04 -7.15 -18.01
C LYS A 2 0.76 -6.19 -17.14
N PHE A 3 0.77 -4.91 -17.48
CA PHE A 3 1.27 -3.89 -16.56
C PHE A 3 0.33 -3.96 -15.35
N GLU A 4 0.83 -4.52 -14.25
CA GLU A 4 0.14 -4.41 -12.97
C GLU A 4 0.13 -2.92 -12.64
N ASP A 5 -1.02 -2.27 -12.78
CA ASP A 5 -1.20 -0.85 -12.47
C ASP A 5 -0.80 -0.62 -11.00
N THR A 6 0.44 -0.17 -10.82
CA THR A 6 1.08 0.01 -9.54
C THR A 6 1.07 1.49 -9.21
N PHE A 7 0.43 1.87 -8.11
CA PHE A 7 0.51 3.22 -7.58
C PHE A 7 1.86 3.43 -6.91
N ILE A 8 2.49 4.59 -7.16
CA ILE A 8 3.74 4.97 -6.51
C ILE A 8 3.44 6.03 -5.45
N ALA A 9 3.49 5.62 -4.17
CA ALA A 9 3.40 6.54 -3.04
C ALA A 9 4.80 7.02 -2.66
N ARG A 10 5.04 8.33 -2.71
CA ARG A 10 6.36 8.94 -2.49
C ARG A 10 6.60 9.43 -1.06
N SER A 11 5.54 9.50 -0.29
CA SER A 11 5.53 9.83 1.14
C SER A 11 4.41 9.06 1.84
N THR A 12 4.48 9.01 3.16
CA THR A 12 3.40 8.55 4.02
C THR A 12 2.07 9.24 3.71
N ASP A 13 2.07 10.55 3.50
CA ASP A 13 0.85 11.30 3.18
C ASP A 13 0.25 10.85 1.84
N SER A 14 1.09 10.69 0.81
CA SER A 14 0.60 10.20 -0.50
C SER A 14 0.06 8.76 -0.43
N PHE A 15 0.58 7.95 0.48
CA PHE A 15 0.08 6.60 0.73
C PHE A 15 -1.32 6.66 1.38
N ILE A 16 -1.50 7.52 2.38
CA ILE A 16 -2.79 7.79 3.01
C ILE A 16 -3.78 8.31 1.97
N ASP A 17 -3.40 9.29 1.15
CA ASP A 17 -4.27 9.86 0.11
C ASP A 17 -4.77 8.78 -0.87
N VAL A 18 -3.90 7.86 -1.29
CA VAL A 18 -4.27 6.73 -2.14
C VAL A 18 -5.29 5.83 -1.44
N ILE A 19 -5.07 5.50 -0.16
CA ILE A 19 -5.90 4.57 0.62
C ILE A 19 -7.22 5.17 1.10
N ASP A 20 -7.27 6.47 1.35
CA ASP A 20 -8.45 7.13 1.92
C ASP A 20 -9.32 7.78 0.83
N SER A 21 -8.76 8.07 -0.34
CA SER A 21 -9.52 8.64 -1.45
C SER A 21 -10.34 7.59 -2.19
N PHE A 22 -11.64 7.84 -2.30
CA PHE A 22 -12.55 7.07 -3.18
C PHE A 22 -12.39 7.40 -4.67
N ALA A 23 -11.51 8.36 -5.03
CA ALA A 23 -11.25 8.69 -6.43
C ALA A 23 -10.44 7.60 -7.17
N PHE A 24 -9.74 6.74 -6.43
CA PHE A 24 -8.94 5.66 -6.99
C PHE A 24 -9.66 4.31 -6.87
N ASP A 25 -9.77 3.58 -7.99
CA ASP A 25 -10.08 2.16 -7.97
C ASP A 25 -8.81 1.37 -7.64
N LEU A 26 -8.79 0.80 -6.43
CA LEU A 26 -7.65 0.04 -5.90
C LEU A 26 -7.77 -1.46 -6.16
N ASN A 27 -8.87 -1.93 -6.76
CA ASN A 27 -9.13 -3.36 -6.91
C ASN A 27 -8.16 -4.02 -7.89
N ASN A 28 -7.51 -5.09 -7.45
CA ASN A 28 -6.45 -5.81 -8.15
C ASN A 28 -5.24 -4.92 -8.53
N LYS A 29 -4.96 -3.89 -7.73
CA LYS A 29 -3.82 -2.98 -7.92
C LYS A 29 -2.70 -3.25 -6.92
N ASN A 30 -1.52 -2.71 -7.19
CA ASN A 30 -0.39 -2.76 -6.28
C ASN A 30 -0.02 -1.36 -5.79
N ILE A 31 0.71 -1.28 -4.67
CA ILE A 31 1.34 -0.05 -4.21
C ILE A 31 2.85 -0.26 -4.05
N HIS A 32 3.63 0.69 -4.56
CA HIS A 32 5.04 0.84 -4.26
C HIS A 32 5.27 2.13 -3.45
N CYS A 33 5.80 1.97 -2.25
CA CYS A 33 6.19 3.05 -1.36
C CYS A 33 7.68 3.37 -1.58
N SER A 34 7.97 4.56 -2.11
CA SER A 34 9.35 5.01 -2.31
C SER A 34 9.95 5.72 -1.09
N PHE A 35 9.28 5.65 0.05
CA PHE A 35 9.73 6.16 1.34
C PHE A 35 10.07 5.01 2.28
N TYR A 36 10.85 5.28 3.30
CA TYR A 36 11.17 4.30 4.33
C TYR A 36 10.00 4.19 5.31
N MET A 37 9.63 2.96 5.65
CA MET A 37 8.68 2.71 6.73
C MET A 37 9.29 3.21 8.03
N ILE A 38 8.52 3.96 8.81
CA ILE A 38 8.87 4.28 10.19
C ILE A 38 8.47 3.06 11.03
N GLU A 39 9.47 2.34 11.54
CA GLU A 39 9.23 1.15 12.37
C GLU A 39 8.42 1.50 13.64
N ASN A 40 7.61 0.54 14.12
CA ASN A 40 6.82 0.58 15.37
C ASN A 40 5.53 1.42 15.39
N GLU A 41 5.03 1.84 14.23
CA GLU A 41 3.77 2.56 14.17
C GLU A 41 2.58 1.63 13.95
N TYR A 42 1.89 1.26 15.05
CA TYR A 42 0.67 0.43 15.02
C TYR A 42 -0.42 0.99 14.08
N TRP A 43 -0.46 2.32 13.92
CA TRP A 43 -1.39 2.98 13.00
C TRP A 43 -1.07 2.70 11.53
N PHE A 44 0.21 2.47 11.19
CA PHE A 44 0.62 2.19 9.82
C PHE A 44 0.18 0.79 9.37
N LEU A 45 0.23 -0.20 10.28
CA LEU A 45 -0.33 -1.53 10.02
C LEU A 45 -1.85 -1.48 9.76
N LYS A 46 -2.59 -0.60 10.45
CA LYS A 46 -4.01 -0.38 10.16
C LYS A 46 -4.25 0.15 8.75
N LEU A 47 -3.39 1.05 8.26
CA LEU A 47 -3.47 1.55 6.89
C LEU A 47 -3.16 0.48 5.86
N ILE A 48 -2.13 -0.34 6.10
CA ILE A 48 -1.82 -1.50 5.24
C ILE A 48 -3.03 -2.42 5.13
N ARG A 49 -3.64 -2.77 6.26
CA ARG A 49 -4.86 -3.58 6.29
C ARG A 49 -6.00 -2.93 5.50
N LYS A 50 -6.24 -1.62 5.70
CA LYS A 50 -7.25 -0.87 4.95
C LYS A 50 -7.00 -0.90 3.44
N ALA A 51 -5.73 -0.80 3.01
CA ALA A 51 -5.38 -0.91 1.59
C ALA A 51 -5.80 -2.27 1.01
N PHE A 52 -5.57 -3.37 1.74
CA PHE A 52 -6.00 -4.71 1.32
C PHE A 52 -7.53 -4.86 1.32
N GLU A 53 -8.23 -4.29 2.32
CA GLU A 53 -9.70 -4.25 2.34
C GLU A 53 -10.28 -3.49 1.13
N ARG A 54 -9.51 -2.55 0.55
CA ARG A 54 -9.87 -1.85 -0.70
C ARG A 54 -9.48 -2.59 -1.99
N GLY A 55 -8.86 -3.76 -1.89
CA GLY A 55 -8.55 -4.63 -3.03
C GLY A 55 -7.13 -4.51 -3.58
N ILE A 56 -6.21 -3.86 -2.85
CA ILE A 56 -4.77 -3.94 -3.18
C ILE A 56 -4.30 -5.40 -3.05
N ASN A 57 -3.45 -5.86 -3.96
CA ASN A 57 -2.87 -7.20 -3.92
C ASN A 57 -1.57 -7.24 -3.11
N LYS A 58 -0.76 -6.17 -3.21
CA LYS A 58 0.58 -6.13 -2.66
C LYS A 58 1.06 -4.72 -2.39
N ILE A 59 1.80 -4.54 -1.30
CA ILE A 59 2.50 -3.30 -0.96
C ILE A 59 4.00 -3.60 -0.86
N THR A 60 4.83 -2.77 -1.48
CA THR A 60 6.30 -2.93 -1.50
C THR A 60 6.99 -1.63 -1.12
N PHE A 61 8.15 -1.72 -0.50
CA PHE A 61 8.97 -0.58 -0.13
C PHE A 61 10.31 -0.64 -0.86
N THR A 62 10.92 0.52 -1.12
CA THR A 62 12.26 0.58 -1.74
C THR A 62 13.34 -0.12 -0.92
N ASN A 63 13.19 -0.22 0.41
CA ASN A 63 14.09 -0.97 1.29
C ASN A 63 13.88 -2.50 1.25
N GLY A 64 12.97 -3.00 0.41
CA GLY A 64 12.74 -4.43 0.22
C GLY A 64 11.64 -5.03 1.10
N ILE A 65 11.07 -4.27 2.05
CA ILE A 65 9.90 -4.71 2.84
C ILE A 65 8.71 -4.92 1.90
N LYS A 66 7.92 -5.97 2.17
CA LYS A 66 6.75 -6.34 1.39
C LYS A 66 5.63 -6.79 2.31
N TYR A 67 4.41 -6.46 1.93
CA TYR A 67 3.19 -6.95 2.54
C TYR A 67 2.29 -7.54 1.46
N THR A 68 1.72 -8.71 1.75
CA THR A 68 0.64 -9.34 0.99
C THR A 68 -0.60 -9.46 1.86
N VAL A 69 -1.73 -9.82 1.25
CA VAL A 69 -3.00 -10.03 1.97
C VAL A 69 -2.85 -11.08 3.07
N GLU A 70 -1.99 -12.09 2.88
CA GLU A 70 -1.72 -13.17 3.83
C GLU A 70 -1.06 -12.67 5.12
N ASP A 71 -0.29 -11.57 5.07
CA ASP A 71 0.37 -10.98 6.23
C ASP A 71 -0.60 -10.24 7.17
N CYS A 72 -1.86 -10.06 6.75
CA CYS A 72 -2.88 -9.29 7.47
C CYS A 72 -4.11 -10.10 7.91
N LEU A 73 -4.10 -11.43 7.68
CA LEU A 73 -5.06 -12.40 8.20
C LEU A 73 -4.61 -12.92 9.57
#